data_AF-A0A1I3KNA8-F1
#
_entry.id   AF-A0A1I3KNA8-F1
#
_cell.length_a   1.000
_cell.length_b   1.000
_cell.length_c   1.000
_cell.angle_alpha   90.00
_cell.angle_beta   90.00
_cell.angle_gamma   90.00
#
_symmetry.space_group_name_H-M   'P 1'
#
loop_
_entity.id
_entity.type
_entity.pdbx_description
1 polymer ?
#
loop_
_entity_poly.entity_id
_entity_poly.type
_entity_poly.pdbx_seq_one_letter_code
_entity_poly.pdbx_strand_id
1 'polypeptide(L)'
;MSAKFKVKNVKAVRTKSKSARKAKVSNEMVGGVSMSHGCCNRRDGAVEGIQEAGADLSDLFCQLKNPVVAAKLVRAIRCRNRKIVEELIGANCQVVCFFHQGRFSCVRIACTFGNCCDVRISFDICVSQGNCHNVF
;
A
#
# COMPACT_ATOMS: atom_id res chain seq x y z
N MET A 1 -8.46 52.09 -33.31
CA MET A 1 -7.15 51.42 -33.48
C MET A 1 -7.30 49.97 -33.07
N SER A 2 -7.06 49.03 -34.00
CA SER A 2 -7.38 47.60 -33.86
C SER A 2 -6.18 46.84 -33.31
N ALA A 3 -6.30 46.22 -32.12
CA ALA A 3 -5.26 45.33 -31.59
C ALA A 3 -5.37 43.95 -32.25
N LYS A 4 -4.41 43.63 -33.13
CA LYS A 4 -4.25 42.30 -33.73
C LYS A 4 -3.57 41.37 -32.73
N PHE A 5 -4.34 40.50 -32.08
CA PHE A 5 -3.79 39.42 -31.26
C PHE A 5 -3.27 38.29 -32.16
N LYS A 6 -1.95 38.21 -32.35
CA LYS A 6 -1.27 37.08 -33.03
C LYS A 6 -0.79 36.10 -31.96
N VAL A 7 -1.51 34.99 -31.78
CA VAL A 7 -1.05 33.87 -30.96
C VAL A 7 -0.04 33.07 -31.78
N LYS A 8 1.23 33.06 -31.35
CA LYS A 8 2.30 32.25 -31.94
C LYS A 8 2.17 30.80 -31.43
N ASN A 9 2.30 29.85 -32.36
CA ASN A 9 2.35 28.41 -32.16
C ASN A 9 3.12 27.99 -30.90
N VAL A 10 2.43 27.35 -29.97
CA VAL A 10 3.04 26.66 -28.83
C VAL A 10 3.64 25.35 -29.35
N LYS A 11 4.98 25.28 -29.40
CA LYS A 11 5.69 24.04 -29.72
C LYS A 11 5.40 23.00 -28.64
N ALA A 12 4.91 21.84 -29.06
CA ALA A 12 4.65 20.69 -28.19
C ALA A 12 5.89 20.33 -27.36
N VAL A 13 5.75 20.38 -26.04
CA VAL A 13 6.77 19.90 -25.11
C VAL A 13 6.73 18.37 -25.12
N ARG A 14 7.70 17.75 -25.80
CA ARG A 14 8.00 16.33 -25.65
C ARG A 14 8.54 16.10 -24.24
N THR A 15 7.67 15.74 -23.30
CA THR A 15 8.09 15.14 -22.03
C THR A 15 8.66 13.76 -22.32
N LYS A 16 9.99 13.67 -22.38
CA LYS A 16 10.70 12.38 -22.34
C LYS A 16 10.24 11.66 -21.07
N SER A 17 9.44 10.62 -21.26
CA SER A 17 9.07 9.64 -20.26
C SER A 17 10.35 9.14 -19.59
N LYS A 18 10.58 9.57 -18.34
CA LYS A 18 11.57 8.94 -17.46
C LYS A 18 11.08 7.52 -17.23
N SER A 19 11.71 6.58 -17.95
CA SER A 19 11.63 5.15 -17.69
C SER A 19 11.80 4.93 -16.20
N ALA A 20 10.73 4.52 -15.53
CA ALA A 20 10.80 4.05 -14.16
C ALA A 20 11.84 2.92 -14.15
N ARG A 21 12.92 3.10 -13.38
CA ARG A 21 13.82 2.00 -13.05
C ARG A 21 13.00 1.03 -12.21
N LYS A 22 12.34 0.06 -12.86
CA LYS A 22 11.96 -1.19 -12.20
C LYS A 22 13.27 -1.76 -11.65
N ALA A 23 13.36 -1.90 -10.33
CA ALA A 23 14.41 -2.68 -9.72
C ALA A 23 14.28 -4.12 -10.28
N LYS A 24 15.17 -4.48 -11.21
CA LYS A 24 15.36 -5.88 -11.61
C LYS A 24 16.20 -6.51 -10.51
N VAL A 25 15.60 -7.42 -9.75
CA VAL A 25 16.33 -8.36 -8.92
C VAL A 25 16.87 -9.43 -9.88
N SER A 26 18.14 -9.35 -10.22
CA SER A 26 18.83 -10.37 -11.00
C SER A 26 19.07 -11.57 -10.09
N ASN A 27 18.38 -12.68 -10.33
CA ASN A 27 18.74 -13.96 -9.72
C ASN A 27 19.72 -14.66 -10.67
N GLU A 28 21.00 -14.29 -10.59
CA GLU A 28 22.05 -15.04 -11.29
C GLU A 28 22.46 -16.22 -10.42
N MET A 29 21.94 -17.39 -10.75
CA MET A 29 22.62 -18.66 -10.48
C MET A 29 22.39 -19.60 -11.66
N VAL A 30 23.36 -19.61 -12.58
CA VAL A 30 23.55 -20.71 -13.52
C VAL A 30 24.99 -21.19 -13.37
N GLY A 31 25.14 -22.45 -12.96
CA GLY A 31 26.40 -23.17 -13.10
C GLY A 31 26.63 -24.23 -12.02
N GLY A 32 26.35 -25.50 -12.36
CA GLY A 32 26.91 -26.64 -11.63
C GLY A 32 25.95 -27.82 -11.48
N VAL A 33 25.93 -28.70 -12.49
CA VAL A 33 25.28 -30.01 -12.40
C VAL A 33 26.11 -30.91 -11.48
N SER A 34 25.57 -31.36 -10.35
CA SER A 34 26.06 -32.55 -9.65
C SER A 34 24.96 -33.13 -8.75
N MET A 35 24.62 -34.38 -9.05
CA MET A 35 23.69 -35.24 -8.33
C MET A 35 24.22 -35.56 -6.93
N SER A 36 23.49 -35.21 -5.87
CA SER A 36 23.64 -35.84 -4.55
C SER A 36 22.38 -35.64 -3.71
N HIS A 37 22.05 -36.67 -2.95
CA HIS A 37 20.91 -36.85 -2.07
C HIS A 37 20.68 -35.73 -1.04
N GLY A 38 19.40 -35.43 -0.79
CA GLY A 38 18.92 -35.14 0.55
C GLY A 38 18.68 -33.66 0.89
N CYS A 39 17.39 -33.32 1.01
CA CYS A 39 16.87 -32.57 2.15
C CYS A 39 17.58 -31.26 2.49
N CYS A 40 17.25 -30.12 1.84
CA CYS A 40 17.42 -28.75 2.37
C CYS A 40 16.93 -27.66 1.39
N ASN A 41 15.78 -27.82 0.72
CA ASN A 41 15.24 -26.75 -0.13
C ASN A 41 13.72 -26.57 0.03
N ARG A 42 13.19 -26.84 1.23
CA ARG A 42 11.89 -26.32 1.62
C ARG A 42 12.11 -24.84 1.93
N ARG A 43 11.69 -23.95 1.03
CA ARG A 43 11.59 -22.53 1.34
C ARG A 43 10.80 -22.39 2.63
N ASP A 44 11.30 -21.57 3.55
CA ASP A 44 10.61 -21.27 4.79
C ASP A 44 9.26 -20.61 4.45
N GLY A 45 8.15 -21.17 4.94
CA GLY A 45 6.81 -20.65 4.68
C GLY A 45 6.67 -19.20 5.14
N ALA A 46 7.41 -18.78 6.17
CA ALA A 46 7.44 -17.40 6.62
C ALA A 46 8.10 -16.46 5.59
N VAL A 47 9.09 -16.93 4.82
CA VAL A 47 9.72 -16.14 3.75
C VAL A 47 8.73 -15.88 2.63
N GLU A 48 7.99 -16.91 2.21
CA GLU A 48 6.94 -16.76 1.18
C GLU A 48 5.78 -15.88 1.71
N GLY A 49 5.35 -16.10 2.96
CA GLY A 49 4.32 -15.29 3.61
C GLY A 49 4.70 -13.81 3.77
N ILE A 50 5.97 -13.48 4.00
CA ILE A 50 6.43 -12.08 4.04
C ILE A 50 6.40 -11.44 2.64
N GLN A 51 6.74 -12.20 1.59
CA GLN A 51 6.67 -11.71 0.22
C GLN A 51 5.23 -11.45 -0.22
N GLU A 52 4.32 -12.38 0.11
CA GLU A 52 2.87 -12.21 -0.06
C GLU A 52 2.36 -10.98 0.69
N ALA A 53 2.69 -10.87 1.99
CA ALA A 53 2.32 -9.71 2.80
C ALA A 53 2.78 -8.39 2.20
N GLY A 54 4.00 -8.36 1.64
CA GLY A 54 4.53 -7.19 0.96
C GLY A 54 3.74 -6.80 -0.29
N ALA A 55 3.30 -7.78 -1.08
CA ALA A 55 2.47 -7.56 -2.25
C ALA A 55 1.08 -7.03 -1.87
N ASP A 56 0.40 -7.69 -0.94
CA ASP A 56 -0.95 -7.33 -0.48
C ASP A 56 -0.99 -5.93 0.16
N LEU A 57 -0.03 -5.62 1.03
CA LEU A 57 0.07 -4.29 1.63
C LEU A 57 0.39 -3.22 0.58
N SER A 58 1.24 -3.53 -0.40
CA SER A 58 1.53 -2.61 -1.51
C SER A 58 0.27 -2.28 -2.31
N ASP A 59 -0.58 -3.28 -2.58
CA ASP A 59 -1.83 -3.10 -3.30
C ASP A 59 -2.84 -2.28 -2.49
N LEU A 60 -2.96 -2.56 -1.18
CA LEU A 60 -3.74 -1.75 -0.25
C LEU A 60 -3.32 -0.27 -0.30
N PHE A 61 -2.02 0.02 -0.14
CA PHE A 61 -1.53 1.40 -0.19
C PHE A 61 -1.66 2.02 -1.58
N CYS A 62 -1.67 1.24 -2.66
CA CYS A 62 -1.98 1.73 -3.99
C CYS A 62 -3.44 2.19 -4.11
N GLN A 63 -4.40 1.48 -3.52
CA GLN A 63 -5.81 1.92 -3.49
C GLN A 63 -5.98 3.24 -2.74
N LEU A 64 -5.24 3.42 -1.64
CA LEU A 64 -5.26 4.65 -0.84
C LEU A 64 -4.68 5.88 -1.57
N LYS A 65 -4.07 5.71 -2.75
CA LYS A 65 -3.69 6.86 -3.62
C LYS A 65 -4.91 7.54 -4.23
N ASN A 66 -6.06 6.87 -4.30
CA ASN A 66 -7.31 7.49 -4.76
C ASN A 66 -7.84 8.42 -3.66
N PRO A 67 -8.04 9.73 -3.95
CA PRO A 67 -8.44 10.71 -2.94
C PRO A 67 -9.79 10.39 -2.29
N VAL A 68 -10.73 9.78 -3.03
CA VAL A 68 -12.04 9.39 -2.51
C VAL A 68 -11.91 8.26 -1.49
N VAL A 69 -11.05 7.28 -1.77
CA VAL A 69 -10.78 6.15 -0.86
C VAL A 69 -10.05 6.63 0.38
N ALA A 70 -9.02 7.47 0.20
CA ALA A 70 -8.28 8.09 1.30
C ALA A 70 -9.21 8.89 2.21
N ALA A 71 -10.07 9.75 1.66
CA ALA A 71 -11.02 10.54 2.43
C ALA A 71 -11.99 9.67 3.24
N LYS A 72 -12.48 8.57 2.65
CA LYS A 72 -13.30 7.57 3.36
C LYS A 72 -12.56 6.95 4.54
N LEU A 73 -11.30 6.53 4.35
CA LEU A 73 -10.49 5.96 5.43
C LEU A 73 -10.24 6.98 6.55
N VAL A 74 -9.84 8.22 6.22
CA VAL A 74 -9.62 9.29 7.20
C VAL A 74 -10.88 9.54 8.04
N ARG A 75 -12.04 9.63 7.39
CA ARG A 75 -13.32 9.77 8.08
C ARG A 75 -13.59 8.57 8.97
N ALA A 76 -13.43 7.35 8.47
CA ALA A 76 -13.66 6.15 9.24
C ALA A 76 -12.80 6.09 10.51
N ILE A 77 -11.52 6.48 10.43
CA ILE A 77 -10.63 6.56 11.60
C ILE A 77 -11.12 7.61 12.60
N ARG A 78 -11.43 8.83 12.15
CA ARG A 78 -11.94 9.91 13.03
C ARG A 78 -13.26 9.53 13.71
N CYS A 79 -14.14 8.85 12.99
CA CYS A 79 -15.44 8.38 13.50
C CYS A 79 -15.36 7.05 14.26
N ARG A 80 -14.17 6.43 14.38
CA ARG A 80 -14.00 5.08 14.94
C ARG A 80 -14.93 4.03 14.29
N ASN A 81 -15.17 4.17 12.99
CA ASN A 81 -16.04 3.28 12.24
C ASN A 81 -15.27 2.02 11.80
N ARG A 82 -15.26 1.01 12.66
CA ARG A 82 -14.61 -0.30 12.39
C ARG A 82 -15.02 -0.89 11.05
N LYS A 83 -16.33 -0.93 10.78
CA LYS A 83 -16.88 -1.59 9.59
C LYS A 83 -16.29 -1.00 8.30
N ILE A 84 -16.27 0.32 8.17
CA ILE A 84 -15.71 0.97 6.98
C ILE A 84 -14.20 0.77 6.89
N VAL A 85 -13.47 0.81 8.02
CA VAL A 85 -12.02 0.54 7.99
C VAL A 85 -11.76 -0.89 7.49
N GLU A 86 -12.47 -1.90 8.01
CA GLU A 86 -12.33 -3.30 7.61
C GLU A 86 -12.72 -3.54 6.14
N GLU A 87 -13.78 -2.89 5.66
CA GLU A 87 -14.17 -2.90 4.24
C GLU A 87 -13.07 -2.32 3.32
N LEU A 88 -12.27 -1.37 3.79
CA LEU A 88 -11.22 -0.71 3.01
C LEU A 88 -9.86 -1.42 3.06
N ILE A 89 -9.54 -2.13 4.14
CA ILE A 89 -8.22 -2.78 4.33
C ILE A 89 -8.17 -4.22 3.80
N GLY A 90 -9.32 -4.84 3.53
CA GLY A 90 -9.42 -6.17 2.94
C GLY A 90 -9.57 -7.30 3.96
N ALA A 91 -9.94 -8.48 3.47
CA ALA A 91 -10.39 -9.62 4.28
C ALA A 91 -9.29 -10.23 5.19
N ASN A 92 -8.02 -10.06 4.82
CA ASN A 92 -6.88 -10.60 5.58
C ASN A 92 -6.50 -9.71 6.78
N CYS A 93 -7.17 -8.58 6.96
CA CYS A 93 -6.86 -7.57 7.96
C CYS A 93 -8.08 -7.27 8.85
N GLN A 94 -7.81 -6.96 10.12
CA GLN A 94 -8.83 -6.62 11.10
C GLN A 94 -8.44 -5.42 11.95
N VAL A 95 -9.43 -4.67 12.43
CA VAL A 95 -9.22 -3.55 13.34
C VAL A 95 -9.14 -4.04 14.78
N VAL A 96 -7.94 -3.96 15.36
CA VAL A 96 -7.69 -4.32 16.75
C VAL A 96 -8.35 -3.30 17.68
N CYS A 97 -7.97 -2.02 17.56
CA CYS A 97 -8.53 -0.95 18.37
C CYS A 97 -8.38 0.43 17.72
N PHE A 98 -9.21 1.37 18.19
CA PHE A 98 -9.01 2.79 17.95
C PHE A 98 -8.40 3.43 19.19
N PHE A 99 -7.46 4.33 19.00
CA PHE A 99 -6.81 5.05 20.09
C PHE A 99 -6.42 6.47 19.67
N HIS A 100 -5.97 7.27 20.61
CA HIS A 100 -5.43 8.60 20.35
C HIS A 100 -3.96 8.66 20.68
N GLN A 101 -3.19 9.36 19.86
CA GLN A 101 -1.79 9.67 20.12
C GLN A 101 -1.62 11.19 19.99
N GLY A 102 -1.69 11.90 21.11
CA GLY A 102 -1.68 13.37 21.12
C GLY A 102 -2.83 13.95 20.29
N ARG A 103 -2.49 14.69 19.22
CA ARG A 103 -3.45 15.33 18.29
C ARG A 103 -3.88 14.43 17.13
N PHE A 104 -3.58 13.14 17.19
CA PHE A 104 -3.91 12.18 16.15
C PHE A 104 -4.98 11.18 16.63
N SER A 105 -5.92 10.87 15.74
CA SER A 105 -6.83 9.73 15.87
C SER A 105 -6.20 8.57 15.10
N CYS A 106 -6.01 7.44 15.77
CA CYS A 106 -5.29 6.30 15.24
C CYS A 106 -6.15 5.03 15.25
N VAL A 107 -5.85 4.14 14.32
CA VAL A 107 -6.38 2.78 14.30
C VAL A 107 -5.21 1.79 14.24
N ARG A 108 -5.25 0.75 15.07
CA ARG A 108 -4.33 -0.39 14.99
C ARG A 108 -4.96 -1.48 14.15
N ILE A 109 -4.27 -1.87 13.10
CA ILE A 109 -4.67 -2.92 12.16
C ILE A 109 -3.73 -4.10 12.34
N ALA A 110 -4.28 -5.31 12.33
CA ALA A 110 -3.51 -6.55 12.28
C ALA A 110 -3.94 -7.36 11.06
N CYS A 111 -2.97 -7.81 10.27
CA CYS A 111 -3.17 -8.65 9.10
C CYS A 111 -2.40 -9.96 9.26
N THR A 112 -2.95 -11.03 8.69
CA THR A 112 -2.34 -12.38 8.68
C THR A 112 -2.12 -12.83 7.25
N PHE A 113 -0.94 -13.40 6.96
CA PHE A 113 -0.50 -13.82 5.63
C PHE A 113 0.20 -15.18 5.67
N GLY A 114 0.40 -15.78 4.50
CA GLY A 114 1.03 -17.08 4.34
C GLY A 114 0.08 -18.26 4.57
N ASN A 115 0.48 -19.42 4.09
CA ASN A 115 -0.21 -20.68 4.41
C ASN A 115 -0.23 -20.87 5.94
N CYS A 116 -1.36 -21.29 6.49
CA CYS A 116 -1.52 -21.50 7.94
C CYS A 116 -1.27 -20.26 8.84
N CYS A 117 -1.35 -19.03 8.30
CA CYS A 117 -1.16 -17.78 9.06
C CYS A 117 0.25 -17.61 9.65
N ASP A 118 1.28 -18.08 8.94
CA ASP A 118 2.69 -18.04 9.36
C ASP A 118 3.22 -16.62 9.65
N VAL A 119 2.59 -15.58 9.08
CA VAL A 119 3.03 -14.19 9.22
C VAL A 119 1.90 -13.32 9.75
N ARG A 120 2.20 -12.55 10.80
CA ARG A 120 1.31 -11.50 11.32
C ARG A 120 2.00 -10.15 11.28
N ILE A 121 1.40 -9.19 10.60
CA ILE A 121 1.87 -7.80 10.57
C ILE A 121 0.84 -6.94 11.28
N SER A 122 1.30 -6.07 12.18
CA SER A 122 0.46 -5.05 12.81
C SER A 122 1.04 -3.68 12.57
N PHE A 123 0.19 -2.73 12.20
CA PHE A 123 0.59 -1.36 11.93
C PHE A 123 -0.51 -0.39 12.37
N ASP A 124 -0.10 0.84 12.64
CA ASP A 124 -0.99 1.91 13.07
C ASP A 124 -1.14 2.94 11.94
N ILE A 125 -2.37 3.36 11.65
CA ILE A 125 -2.63 4.52 10.79
C ILE A 125 -3.14 5.64 11.67
N CYS A 126 -2.39 6.73 11.73
CA CYS A 126 -2.73 7.92 12.50
C CYS A 126 -3.04 9.09 11.56
N VAL A 127 -4.19 9.74 11.78
CA VAL A 127 -4.61 10.94 11.06
C VAL A 127 -4.81 12.08 12.04
N SER A 128 -4.54 13.31 11.60
CA SER A 128 -4.81 14.47 12.45
C SER A 128 -6.28 14.49 12.87
N GLN A 129 -6.51 14.85 14.13
CA GLN A 129 -7.86 15.06 14.64
C GLN A 129 -8.60 16.06 13.77
N GLY A 130 -9.88 15.83 13.62
CA GLY A 130 -10.75 16.65 12.79
C GLY A 130 -12.18 16.16 12.90
N ASN A 131 -13.10 16.89 12.30
CA ASN A 131 -14.51 16.60 12.48
C ASN A 131 -14.91 15.30 11.74
N CYS A 132 -15.72 14.49 12.39
CA CYS A 132 -16.31 13.27 11.82
C CYS A 132 -17.33 13.54 10.71
N HIS A 133 -17.90 14.75 10.69
CA HIS A 133 -19.03 15.11 9.81
C HIS A 133 -18.67 15.90 8.55
N ASN A 134 -17.44 16.41 8.40
CA ASN A 134 -17.06 17.20 7.21
C ASN A 134 -16.96 16.32 5.96
N VAL A 135 -17.92 16.44 5.04
CA VAL A 135 -17.93 15.75 3.75
C VAL A 135 -17.13 16.64 2.80
N PHE A 136 -16.03 16.12 2.26
CA PHE A 136 -15.36 16.71 1.11
C PHE A 136 -15.75 15.91 -0.12
#